data_AF-A0A2R6NPH7-F1
#
_entry.id   AF-A0A2R6NPH7-F1
#
_cell.length_a   1.000
_cell.length_b   1.000
_cell.length_c   1.000
_cell.angle_alpha   90.00
_cell.angle_beta   90.00
_cell.angle_gamma   90.00
#
_symmetry.space_group_name_H-M   'P 1'
#
loop_
_entity.id
_entity.type
_entity.pdbx_description
1 polymer ?
#
loop_
_entity_poly.entity_id
_entity_poly.type
_entity_poly.pdbx_seq_one_letter_code
_entity_poly.pdbx_strand_id
1 'polypeptide(L)'
;MHSFLNVPEDITKDDDLPGLVDNGSPDLPGDSTMFQRPYLSLAKQCEQMKRDHDTLRMQLVGINDRLAEVMIGLQQINGVCTTTLATLQERTRGSTTLKEVASCPVPQALSRRNYPLVTYWTKEDWDKRLKKAFVPGQSDYSIAAKCPYIQKADGGPLSKAEWERLSTFTRGVFNRLDLVPSTWMARSLVEQRISVYRTLILEFPYLGLGEGYWKAEKYVTNQYPYWIAARKKNNKREGKNVRKRKAKEGV
;
A
#
# COMPACT_ATOMS: atom_id res chain seq x y z
N MET A 1 -0.13 -29.82 -3.51
CA MET A 1 0.83 -30.88 -3.16
C MET A 1 1.51 -30.50 -1.85
N HIS A 2 0.87 -30.76 -0.72
CA HIS A 2 1.49 -30.69 0.60
C HIS A 2 1.15 -32.01 1.30
N SER A 3 2.14 -32.90 1.35
CA SER A 3 2.03 -34.17 2.06
C SER A 3 2.14 -33.88 3.54
N PHE A 4 1.01 -33.94 4.26
CA PHE A 4 0.99 -33.95 5.71
C PHE A 4 1.55 -35.29 6.19
N LEU A 5 2.56 -35.23 7.06
CA LEU A 5 3.11 -36.38 7.76
C LEU A 5 2.01 -36.92 8.68
N ASN A 6 1.49 -38.09 8.31
CA ASN A 6 0.57 -38.86 9.13
C ASN A 6 1.40 -39.50 10.26
N VAL A 7 1.30 -38.97 11.47
CA VAL A 7 1.91 -39.58 12.66
C VAL A 7 0.89 -40.57 13.23
N PRO A 8 1.19 -41.88 13.30
CA PRO A 8 0.27 -42.84 13.87
C PRO A 8 0.26 -42.70 15.40
N GLU A 9 -0.90 -42.34 15.97
CA GLU A 9 -1.20 -42.54 17.38
C GLU A 9 -1.64 -43.99 17.57
N ASP A 10 -0.73 -44.86 18.01
CA ASP A 10 -1.13 -46.14 18.61
C ASP A 10 -0.02 -46.75 19.48
N ILE A 11 0.02 -46.38 20.77
CA ILE A 11 0.67 -47.19 21.82
C ILE A 11 -0.13 -47.03 23.12
N THR A 12 -1.29 -47.68 23.20
CA THR A 12 -1.83 -48.17 24.48
C THR A 12 -1.53 -49.65 24.58
N LYS A 13 -0.40 -49.99 25.20
CA LYS A 13 -0.16 -51.33 25.75
C LYS A 13 -0.18 -51.19 27.26
N ASP A 14 -1.30 -51.58 27.84
CA ASP A 14 -1.42 -52.04 29.22
C ASP A 14 -0.57 -53.32 29.33
N ASP A 15 0.68 -53.17 29.73
CA ASP A 15 1.49 -54.30 30.18
C ASP A 15 1.14 -54.55 31.66
N ASP A 16 0.42 -55.65 31.89
CA ASP A 16 0.16 -56.25 33.20
C ASP A 16 1.47 -56.40 33.99
N LEU A 17 1.64 -55.57 35.01
CA LEU A 17 2.74 -55.72 35.97
C LEU A 17 2.50 -56.98 36.83
N PRO A 18 3.47 -57.90 36.92
CA PRO A 18 3.34 -59.12 37.71
C PRO A 18 3.26 -58.81 39.21
N GLY A 19 2.44 -59.62 39.90
CA GLY A 19 2.14 -59.52 41.32
C GLY A 19 3.37 -59.34 42.20
N LEU A 20 3.36 -58.24 42.96
CA LEU A 20 4.35 -57.90 43.95
C LEU A 20 4.30 -58.95 45.08
N VAL A 21 5.34 -59.76 45.17
CA VAL A 21 5.55 -60.72 46.25
C VAL A 21 5.90 -59.95 47.52
N ASP A 22 5.10 -60.14 48.56
CA ASP A 22 5.25 -59.56 49.89
C ASP A 22 6.49 -60.17 50.58
N ASN A 23 7.63 -59.49 50.44
CA ASN A 23 8.87 -59.84 51.15
C ASN A 23 8.99 -58.93 52.37
N GLY A 24 8.92 -59.57 53.54
CA GLY A 24 8.91 -58.95 54.86
C GLY A 24 9.95 -57.86 55.05
N SER A 25 9.46 -56.74 55.58
CA SER A 25 10.20 -55.52 55.92
C SER A 25 11.21 -55.80 57.04
N PRO A 26 12.52 -55.67 56.80
CA PRO A 26 13.50 -55.62 57.88
C PRO A 26 13.44 -54.23 58.54
N ASP A 27 13.12 -54.19 59.83
CA ASP A 27 13.18 -52.98 60.65
C ASP A 27 14.62 -52.48 60.73
N LEU A 28 14.96 -51.52 59.86
CA LEU A 28 16.21 -50.77 59.90
C LEU A 28 16.00 -49.48 60.71
N PRO A 29 16.65 -49.33 61.89
CA PRO A 29 16.65 -48.09 62.64
C PRO A 29 17.79 -47.22 62.09
N GLY A 30 17.44 -46.23 61.28
CA GLY A 30 18.42 -45.28 60.76
C GLY A 30 17.74 -44.23 59.89
N ASP A 31 17.83 -42.98 60.34
CA ASP A 31 17.30 -41.73 59.79
C ASP A 31 17.42 -41.60 58.25
N SER A 32 16.53 -42.30 57.53
CA SER A 32 16.45 -42.36 56.06
C SER A 32 15.60 -41.21 55.49
N THR A 33 15.56 -40.07 56.19
CA THR A 33 14.82 -38.87 55.76
C THR A 33 15.59 -38.05 54.73
N MET A 34 16.91 -38.25 54.64
CA MET A 34 17.80 -37.47 53.77
C MET A 34 17.54 -37.69 52.28
N PHE A 35 17.20 -38.93 51.88
CA PHE A 35 16.95 -39.27 50.47
C PHE A 35 15.50 -39.04 50.04
N GLN A 36 14.55 -38.88 50.96
CA GLN A 36 13.12 -38.74 50.63
C GLN A 36 12.76 -37.33 50.12
N ARG A 37 13.46 -36.29 50.59
CA ARG A 37 13.17 -34.89 50.24
C ARG A 37 13.39 -34.56 48.75
N PRO A 38 14.48 -34.99 48.09
CA PRO A 38 14.67 -34.75 46.66
C PRO A 38 13.58 -35.38 45.78
N TYR A 39 13.14 -36.60 46.08
CA TYR A 39 12.08 -37.26 45.30
C TYR A 39 10.73 -36.56 45.41
N LEU A 40 10.36 -36.08 46.60
CA LEU A 40 9.13 -35.30 46.79
C LEU A 40 9.19 -33.97 46.02
N SER A 41 10.35 -33.31 45.96
CA SER A 41 10.53 -32.11 45.15
C SER A 41 10.38 -32.40 43.66
N LEU A 42 10.95 -33.51 43.19
CA LEU A 42 10.87 -33.91 41.79
C LEU A 42 9.44 -34.27 41.39
N ALA A 43 8.71 -35.03 42.23
CA ALA A 43 7.32 -35.37 41.99
C ALA A 43 6.44 -34.12 41.86
N LYS A 44 6.60 -33.14 42.76
CA LYS A 44 5.90 -31.85 42.67
C LYS A 44 6.23 -31.09 41.39
N GLN A 45 7.49 -31.14 40.95
CA GLN A 45 7.91 -30.50 39.71
C GLN A 45 7.28 -31.17 38.48
N CYS A 46 7.21 -32.50 38.45
CA CYS A 46 6.53 -33.25 37.40
C CYS A 46 5.02 -32.94 37.35
N GLU A 47 4.35 -32.88 38.50
CA GLU A 47 2.94 -32.48 38.58
C GLU A 47 2.69 -31.04 38.12
N GLN A 48 3.61 -30.12 38.45
CA GLN A 48 3.54 -28.75 37.97
C GLN A 48 3.70 -28.68 36.45
N MET A 49 4.71 -29.37 35.91
CA MET A 49 4.96 -29.39 34.47
C MET A 49 3.79 -30.00 33.69
N LYS A 50 3.13 -31.03 34.24
CA LYS A 50 1.93 -31.61 33.65
C LYS A 50 0.77 -30.61 33.61
N ARG A 51 0.53 -29.88 34.71
CA ARG A 51 -0.49 -28.81 34.76
C ARG A 51 -0.21 -27.69 33.77
N ASP A 52 1.05 -27.29 33.64
CA ASP A 52 1.46 -26.25 32.69
C ASP A 52 1.29 -26.72 31.24
N HIS A 53 1.68 -27.97 30.95
CA HIS A 53 1.48 -28.60 29.65
C HIS A 53 -0.01 -28.65 29.25
N ASP A 54 -0.88 -29.09 30.16
CA ASP A 54 -2.33 -29.14 29.92
C ASP A 54 -2.91 -27.75 29.71
N THR A 55 -2.44 -26.75 30.47
CA THR A 55 -2.84 -25.35 30.30
C THR A 55 -2.44 -24.81 28.92
N LEU A 56 -1.20 -25.04 28.49
CA LEU A 56 -0.72 -24.62 27.17
C LEU A 56 -1.46 -25.35 26.04
N ARG A 57 -1.75 -26.64 26.21
CA ARG A 57 -2.55 -27.42 25.26
C ARG A 57 -3.95 -26.81 25.08
N MET A 58 -4.62 -26.47 26.18
CA MET A 58 -5.93 -25.82 26.14
C MET A 58 -5.88 -24.44 25.46
N GLN A 59 -4.85 -23.65 25.74
CA GLN A 59 -4.66 -22.35 25.07
C GLN A 59 -4.43 -22.52 23.56
N LEU A 60 -3.64 -23.51 23.14
CA LEU A 60 -3.36 -23.78 21.75
C LEU A 60 -4.64 -24.16 20.98
N VAL A 61 -5.48 -25.02 21.56
CA VAL A 61 -6.79 -25.38 20.99
C VAL A 61 -7.65 -24.13 20.83
N GLY A 62 -7.75 -23.29 21.86
CA GLY A 62 -8.55 -22.07 21.79
C GLY A 62 -8.04 -21.04 20.77
N ILE A 63 -6.73 -20.94 20.56
CA ILE A 63 -6.15 -20.09 19.50
C ILE A 63 -6.50 -20.65 18.12
N ASN A 64 -6.41 -21.97 17.94
CA ASN A 64 -6.69 -22.63 16.67
C ASN A 64 -8.18 -22.47 16.28
N ASP A 65 -9.09 -22.59 17.24
CA ASP A 65 -10.53 -22.37 17.02
C ASP A 65 -10.81 -20.94 16.56
N ARG A 66 -10.22 -19.94 17.24
CA ARG A 66 -10.34 -18.53 16.84
C ARG A 66 -9.77 -18.27 15.45
N LEU A 67 -8.67 -18.92 15.09
CA LEU A 67 -8.08 -18.79 13.76
C LEU A 67 -9.02 -19.36 12.69
N ALA A 68 -9.64 -20.52 12.96
CA ALA A 68 -10.62 -21.12 12.06
C ALA A 68 -11.83 -20.20 11.84
N GLU A 69 -12.37 -19.58 12.91
CA GLU A 69 -13.47 -18.61 12.81
C GLU A 69 -13.09 -17.39 11.94
N VAL A 70 -11.89 -16.84 12.14
CA VAL A 70 -11.39 -15.70 11.32
C VAL A 70 -11.25 -16.10 9.85
N MET A 71 -10.77 -17.32 9.56
CA MET A 71 -10.66 -17.81 8.19
C MET A 71 -12.03 -17.96 7.52
N ILE A 72 -13.03 -18.46 8.23
CA ILE A 72 -14.42 -18.54 7.73
C ILE A 72 -14.95 -17.13 7.40
N GLY A 73 -14.75 -16.16 8.30
CA GLY A 73 -15.16 -14.77 8.08
C GLY A 73 -14.50 -14.14 6.85
N LEU A 74 -13.20 -14.37 6.64
CA LEU A 74 -12.47 -13.87 5.47
C LEU A 74 -12.99 -14.50 4.16
N GLN A 75 -13.31 -15.79 4.16
CA GLN A 75 -13.88 -16.47 2.98
C GLN A 75 -15.26 -15.90 2.63
N GLN A 76 -16.10 -15.64 3.62
CA GLN A 76 -17.42 -15.00 3.41
C GLN A 76 -17.28 -13.60 2.81
N ILE A 77 -16.39 -12.77 3.35
CA ILE A 77 -16.12 -11.42 2.81
C ILE A 77 -15.68 -11.50 1.34
N ASN A 78 -14.79 -12.43 1.01
CA ASN A 78 -14.34 -12.62 -0.36
C ASN A 78 -15.51 -13.04 -1.29
N GLY A 79 -16.40 -13.90 -0.83
CA GLY A 79 -17.62 -14.28 -1.55
C GLY A 79 -18.57 -13.10 -1.81
N VAL A 80 -18.75 -12.22 -0.83
CA VAL A 80 -19.57 -11.00 -0.97
C VAL A 80 -18.92 -10.01 -1.95
N CYS A 81 -17.60 -9.79 -1.84
CA CYS A 81 -16.85 -8.91 -2.74
C CYS A 81 -16.93 -9.38 -4.19
N THR A 82 -16.71 -10.67 -4.44
CA THR A 82 -16.78 -11.26 -5.79
C THR A 82 -18.18 -11.15 -6.39
N THR A 83 -19.23 -11.41 -5.60
CA THR A 83 -20.63 -11.23 -6.04
C THR A 83 -20.96 -9.77 -6.34
N THR A 84 -20.49 -8.83 -5.50
CA THR A 84 -20.70 -7.40 -5.73
C THR A 84 -19.97 -6.91 -6.98
N LEU A 85 -18.75 -7.40 -7.24
CA LEU A 85 -18.01 -7.10 -8.46
C LEU A 85 -18.72 -7.66 -9.71
N ALA A 86 -19.25 -8.88 -9.63
CA ALA A 86 -19.99 -9.49 -10.74
C ALA A 86 -21.25 -8.67 -11.09
N THR A 87 -22.03 -8.26 -10.08
CA THR A 87 -23.24 -7.44 -10.31
C THR A 87 -22.91 -6.05 -10.88
N LEU A 88 -21.81 -5.43 -10.46
CA LEU A 88 -21.32 -4.17 -11.05
C LEU A 88 -20.86 -4.35 -12.50
N GLN A 89 -20.21 -5.47 -12.82
CA GLN A 89 -19.78 -5.80 -14.19
C GLN A 89 -20.96 -6.04 -15.12
N GLU A 90 -21.97 -6.79 -14.67
CA GLU A 90 -23.20 -7.03 -15.45
C GLU A 90 -23.95 -5.72 -15.74
N ARG A 91 -24.05 -4.83 -14.75
CA ARG A 91 -24.66 -3.51 -14.93
C ARG A 91 -23.89 -2.64 -15.94
N THR A 92 -22.57 -2.82 -16.04
CA THR A 92 -21.73 -2.05 -16.97
C THR A 92 -21.86 -2.54 -18.42
N ARG A 93 -22.18 -3.83 -18.64
CA ARG A 93 -22.36 -4.40 -19.99
C ARG A 93 -23.61 -3.92 -20.74
N GLY A 94 -24.63 -3.43 -20.03
CA GLY A 94 -25.87 -2.91 -20.64
C GLY A 94 -25.84 -1.44 -21.06
N SER A 95 -24.78 -0.68 -20.74
CA SER A 95 -24.67 0.73 -21.09
C SER A 95 -23.90 0.90 -22.41
N THR A 96 -24.52 0.48 -23.51
CA THR A 96 -24.10 0.88 -24.85
C THR A 96 -24.18 2.39 -24.98
N THR A 97 -23.01 3.03 -25.12
CA THR A 97 -22.65 4.26 -25.85
C THR A 97 -21.79 5.23 -25.02
N LEU A 98 -20.67 4.74 -24.48
CA LEU A 98 -19.54 5.63 -24.21
C LEU A 98 -18.42 5.27 -25.18
N LYS A 99 -18.33 6.14 -26.18
CA LYS A 99 -17.25 6.30 -27.16
C LYS A 99 -15.94 5.74 -26.61
N GLU A 100 -15.48 4.68 -27.25
CA GLU A 100 -14.18 4.04 -27.08
C GLU A 100 -13.10 5.11 -26.89
N VAL A 101 -12.76 5.37 -25.64
CA VAL A 101 -11.61 6.20 -25.28
C VAL A 101 -10.43 5.36 -25.72
N ALA A 102 -9.91 5.71 -26.91
CA ALA A 102 -8.72 5.12 -27.51
C ALA A 102 -7.74 4.76 -26.39
N SER A 103 -7.54 3.46 -26.22
CA SER A 103 -6.77 2.90 -25.11
C SER A 103 -5.35 3.44 -25.21
N CYS A 104 -5.09 4.52 -24.47
CA CYS A 104 -3.81 5.19 -24.46
C CYS A 104 -2.78 4.13 -24.00
N PRO A 105 -1.79 3.79 -24.85
CA PRO A 105 -0.91 2.66 -24.61
C PRO A 105 -0.27 2.81 -23.24
N VAL A 106 -0.24 1.72 -22.48
CA VAL A 106 0.39 1.72 -21.16
C VAL A 106 1.86 2.06 -21.36
N PRO A 107 2.39 3.13 -20.72
CA PRO A 107 3.80 3.44 -20.83
C PRO A 107 4.63 2.22 -20.41
N GLN A 108 5.61 1.85 -21.24
CA GLN A 108 6.48 0.73 -20.93
C GLN A 108 7.22 0.99 -19.62
N ALA A 109 7.25 -0.02 -18.75
CA ALA A 109 8.02 0.04 -17.52
C ALA A 109 9.51 0.14 -17.87
N LEU A 110 10.13 1.28 -17.57
CA LEU A 110 11.56 1.47 -17.83
C LEU A 110 12.39 0.77 -16.75
N SER A 111 13.54 0.23 -17.14
CA SER A 111 14.49 -0.39 -16.21
C SER A 111 15.54 0.62 -15.76
N ARG A 112 15.75 0.75 -14.44
CA ARG A 112 16.78 1.62 -13.85
C ARG A 112 18.18 1.34 -14.42
N ARG A 113 18.46 0.08 -14.77
CA ARG A 113 19.76 -0.34 -15.33
C ARG A 113 20.10 0.38 -16.63
N ASN A 114 19.09 0.77 -17.42
CA ASN A 114 19.28 1.46 -18.69
C ASN A 114 19.49 2.98 -18.51
N TYR A 115 19.23 3.52 -17.32
CA TYR A 115 19.29 4.95 -17.01
C TYR A 115 20.04 5.19 -15.68
N PRO A 116 21.31 4.78 -15.56
CA PRO A 116 22.05 4.82 -14.30
C PRO A 116 22.28 6.25 -13.79
N LEU A 117 22.23 7.25 -14.68
CA LEU A 117 22.44 8.67 -14.35
C LEU A 117 21.21 9.35 -13.74
N VAL A 118 20.03 8.73 -13.84
CA VAL A 118 18.79 9.26 -13.23
C VAL A 118 18.86 9.05 -11.71
N THR A 119 19.01 10.15 -10.98
CA THR A 119 19.25 10.15 -9.53
C THR A 119 17.99 9.79 -8.74
N TYR A 120 16.84 10.32 -9.14
CA TYR A 120 15.57 10.11 -8.45
C TYR A 120 14.79 9.05 -9.21
N TRP A 121 14.97 7.78 -8.87
CA TRP A 121 14.25 6.70 -9.54
C TRP A 121 12.91 6.42 -8.88
N THR A 122 12.89 6.39 -7.54
CA THR A 122 11.68 6.19 -6.74
C THR A 122 11.30 7.45 -5.98
N LYS A 123 10.10 7.47 -5.41
CA LYS A 123 9.64 8.58 -4.55
C LYS A 123 10.48 8.68 -3.28
N GLU A 124 10.91 7.56 -2.73
CA GLU A 124 11.73 7.46 -1.53
C GLU A 124 13.12 8.08 -1.75
N ASP A 125 13.70 7.91 -2.94
CA ASP A 125 14.97 8.57 -3.31
C ASP A 125 14.85 10.10 -3.21
N TRP A 126 13.71 10.64 -3.66
CA TRP A 126 13.41 12.06 -3.56
C TRP A 126 13.16 12.51 -2.11
N ASP A 127 12.36 11.76 -1.35
CA ASP A 127 12.04 12.10 0.03
C ASP A 127 13.29 12.06 0.94
N LYS A 128 14.24 11.14 0.67
CA LYS A 128 15.55 11.11 1.34
C LYS A 128 16.36 12.39 1.09
N ARG A 129 16.30 12.95 -0.12
CA ARG A 129 16.99 14.21 -0.44
C ARG A 129 16.36 15.40 0.26
N LEU A 130 15.03 15.47 0.31
CA LEU A 130 14.32 16.54 1.01
C LEU A 130 14.73 16.62 2.49
N LYS A 131 14.94 15.48 3.15
CA LYS A 131 15.41 15.42 4.54
C LYS A 131 16.84 15.96 4.73
N LYS A 132 17.69 15.87 3.69
CA LYS A 132 19.09 16.31 3.74
C LYS A 132 19.30 17.75 3.29
N ALA A 133 18.46 18.25 2.38
CA ALA A 133 18.69 19.49 1.64
C ALA A 133 17.88 20.70 2.15
N PHE A 134 17.27 20.62 3.34
CA PHE A 134 16.56 21.77 3.91
C PHE A 134 17.56 22.83 4.37
N VAL A 135 17.97 23.71 3.46
CA VAL A 135 18.68 24.95 3.77
C VAL A 135 17.63 26.06 3.79
N PRO A 136 17.27 26.61 4.98
CA PRO A 136 16.33 27.71 5.08
C PRO A 136 16.88 28.93 4.33
N GLY A 137 16.11 29.49 3.39
CA GLY A 137 16.39 30.82 2.82
C GLY A 137 16.63 30.91 1.31
N GLN A 138 16.79 29.80 0.56
CA GLN A 138 16.82 29.86 -0.90
C GLN A 138 15.41 29.79 -1.49
N SER A 139 14.74 30.95 -1.59
CA SER A 139 13.43 31.04 -2.26
C SER A 139 13.61 31.19 -3.77
N ASP A 140 14.10 30.15 -4.45
CA ASP A 140 14.00 30.13 -5.90
C ASP A 140 12.57 29.74 -6.30
N TYR A 141 11.80 30.74 -6.73
CA TYR A 141 10.38 30.57 -7.08
C TYR A 141 10.15 29.84 -8.40
N SER A 142 11.21 29.48 -9.13
CA SER A 142 11.09 28.82 -10.43
C SER A 142 10.51 27.41 -10.29
N ILE A 143 9.67 26.99 -11.25
CA ILE A 143 9.13 25.62 -11.29
C ILE A 143 10.25 24.59 -11.37
N ALA A 144 11.32 24.92 -12.10
CA ALA A 144 12.52 24.10 -12.23
C ALA A 144 13.14 23.80 -10.85
N ALA A 145 13.26 24.81 -9.98
CA ALA A 145 13.79 24.65 -8.64
C ALA A 145 12.89 23.77 -7.74
N LYS A 146 11.57 23.79 -7.95
CA LYS A 146 10.62 22.97 -7.19
C LYS A 146 10.52 21.52 -7.66
N CYS A 147 11.02 21.22 -8.87
CA CYS A 147 10.88 19.91 -9.50
C CYS A 147 12.23 19.32 -9.96
N PRO A 148 13.30 19.32 -9.13
CA PRO A 148 14.61 18.82 -9.52
C PRO A 148 14.65 17.29 -9.70
N TYR A 149 13.58 16.60 -9.31
CA TYR A 149 13.40 15.17 -9.55
C TYR A 149 13.10 14.83 -11.02
N ILE A 150 12.72 15.81 -11.83
CA ILE A 150 12.50 15.64 -13.26
C ILE A 150 13.85 15.83 -13.96
N GLN A 151 14.40 14.72 -14.44
CA GLN A 151 15.71 14.63 -15.07
C GLN A 151 15.55 14.02 -16.45
N LYS A 152 16.40 14.41 -17.39
CA LYS A 152 16.53 13.74 -18.68
C LYS A 152 17.19 12.36 -18.50
N ALA A 153 17.26 11.59 -19.58
CA ALA A 153 17.87 10.25 -19.57
C ALA A 153 19.36 10.26 -19.16
N ASP A 154 20.06 11.38 -19.39
CA ASP A 154 21.45 11.62 -18.97
C ASP A 154 21.59 12.08 -17.51
N GLY A 155 20.49 12.17 -16.76
CA GLY A 155 20.47 12.69 -15.38
C GLY A 155 20.49 14.21 -15.27
N GLY A 156 20.64 14.93 -16.39
CA GLY A 156 20.68 16.39 -16.44
C GLY A 156 19.33 17.05 -16.19
N PRO A 157 19.31 18.32 -15.77
CA PRO A 157 18.08 19.09 -15.63
C PRO A 157 17.46 19.43 -16.99
N LEU A 158 16.16 19.71 -17.00
CA LEU A 158 15.48 20.27 -18.18
C LEU A 158 15.93 21.72 -18.43
N SER A 159 16.06 22.08 -19.70
CA SER A 159 16.26 23.46 -20.13
C SER A 159 15.02 24.31 -19.89
N LYS A 160 15.18 25.63 -19.91
CA LYS A 160 14.08 26.58 -19.76
C LYS A 160 12.97 26.35 -20.80
N ALA A 161 13.35 26.11 -22.06
CA ALA A 161 12.40 25.87 -23.14
C ALA A 161 11.59 24.58 -22.94
N GLU A 162 12.23 23.51 -22.44
CA GLU A 162 11.53 22.26 -22.12
C GLU A 162 10.53 22.43 -20.97
N TRP A 163 10.91 23.17 -19.93
CA TRP A 163 9.98 23.50 -18.82
C TRP A 163 8.78 24.31 -19.29
N GLU A 164 8.99 25.28 -20.18
CA GLU A 164 7.92 26.11 -20.74
C GLU A 164 6.95 25.28 -21.59
N ARG A 165 7.50 24.40 -22.46
CA ARG A 165 6.69 23.47 -23.25
C ARG A 165 5.89 22.53 -22.36
N LEU A 166 6.52 21.93 -21.35
CA LEU A 166 5.87 21.05 -20.38
C LEU A 166 4.72 21.75 -19.65
N SER A 167 4.97 22.95 -19.13
CA SER A 167 3.97 23.75 -18.42
C SER A 167 2.79 24.12 -19.31
N THR A 168 3.07 24.55 -20.54
CA THR A 168 2.05 24.94 -21.53
C THR A 168 1.17 23.75 -21.91
N PHE A 169 1.79 22.63 -22.24
CA PHE A 169 1.06 21.41 -22.59
C PHE A 169 0.22 20.89 -21.43
N THR A 170 0.78 20.87 -20.22
CA THR A 170 0.06 20.44 -19.00
C THR A 170 -1.19 21.27 -18.74
N ARG A 171 -1.11 22.60 -18.90
CA ARG A 171 -2.29 23.47 -18.82
C ARG A 171 -3.32 23.14 -19.90
N GLY A 172 -2.87 22.83 -21.11
CA GLY A 172 -3.73 22.34 -22.20
C GLY A 172 -4.47 21.06 -21.82
N VAL A 173 -3.79 20.10 -21.21
CA VAL A 173 -4.40 18.86 -20.70
C VAL A 173 -5.44 19.17 -19.62
N PHE A 174 -5.12 20.02 -18.65
CA PHE A 174 -6.09 20.40 -17.60
C PHE A 174 -7.33 21.12 -18.16
N ASN A 175 -7.16 21.94 -19.20
CA ASN A 175 -8.28 22.65 -19.83
C ASN A 175 -9.24 21.70 -20.56
N ARG A 176 -8.79 20.51 -20.95
CA ARG A 176 -9.60 19.47 -21.59
C ARG A 176 -10.32 18.55 -20.60
N LEU A 177 -10.20 18.79 -19.29
CA LEU A 177 -10.92 18.02 -18.28
C LEU A 177 -12.39 18.46 -18.24
N ASP A 178 -13.31 17.54 -18.51
CA ASP A 178 -14.75 17.78 -18.44
C ASP A 178 -15.19 18.09 -17.00
N LEU A 179 -14.79 17.24 -16.05
CA LEU A 179 -15.01 17.45 -14.63
C LEU A 179 -13.73 17.95 -13.96
N VAL A 180 -13.77 19.18 -13.45
CA VAL A 180 -12.62 19.81 -12.80
C VAL A 180 -12.63 19.50 -11.29
N PRO A 181 -11.71 18.67 -10.78
CA PRO A 181 -11.69 18.35 -9.36
C PRO A 181 -11.31 19.59 -8.54
N SER A 182 -11.91 19.78 -7.36
CA SER A 182 -11.56 20.91 -6.48
C SER A 182 -10.12 20.80 -5.95
N THR A 183 -9.64 19.56 -5.77
CA THR A 183 -8.27 19.22 -5.37
C THR A 183 -7.81 18.00 -6.17
N TRP A 184 -6.58 18.02 -6.69
CA TRP A 184 -6.09 16.92 -7.53
C TRP A 184 -6.12 15.58 -6.79
N MET A 185 -5.36 15.41 -5.72
CA MET A 185 -5.22 14.09 -5.08
C MET A 185 -6.47 13.60 -4.35
N ALA A 186 -7.25 14.49 -3.73
CA ALA A 186 -8.38 14.06 -2.90
C ALA A 186 -9.72 13.93 -3.64
N ARG A 187 -9.86 14.54 -4.83
CA ARG A 187 -11.17 14.66 -5.51
C ARG A 187 -11.16 14.32 -6.99
N SER A 188 -10.00 13.99 -7.58
CA SER A 188 -9.96 13.41 -8.93
C SER A 188 -10.30 11.93 -8.90
N LEU A 189 -10.85 11.43 -10.01
CA LEU A 189 -11.01 9.99 -10.24
C LEU A 189 -9.66 9.36 -10.56
N VAL A 190 -9.47 8.07 -10.24
CA VAL A 190 -8.22 7.34 -10.51
C VAL A 190 -7.93 7.32 -12.01
N GLU A 191 -8.95 7.03 -12.81
CA GLU A 191 -8.91 6.95 -14.26
C GLU A 191 -8.54 8.31 -14.87
N GLN A 192 -9.09 9.39 -14.31
CA GLN A 192 -8.75 10.75 -14.70
C GLN A 192 -7.27 11.06 -14.44
N ARG A 193 -6.75 10.67 -13.26
CA ARG A 193 -5.33 10.85 -12.93
C ARG A 193 -4.43 10.08 -13.88
N ILE A 194 -4.71 8.78 -14.06
CA ILE A 194 -3.93 7.91 -14.94
C ILE A 194 -3.93 8.44 -16.38
N SER A 195 -5.09 8.87 -16.89
CA SER A 195 -5.22 9.45 -18.23
C SER A 195 -4.32 10.69 -18.40
N VAL A 196 -4.35 11.61 -17.43
CA VAL A 196 -3.47 12.79 -17.44
C VAL A 196 -2.00 12.38 -17.37
N TYR A 197 -1.62 11.46 -16.48
CA TYR A 197 -0.23 11.03 -16.33
C TYR A 197 0.30 10.38 -17.60
N ARG A 198 -0.47 9.49 -18.22
CA ARG A 198 -0.11 8.85 -19.49
C ARG A 198 0.03 9.87 -20.61
N THR A 199 -0.93 10.79 -20.73
CA THR A 199 -0.88 11.86 -21.74
C THR A 199 0.40 12.69 -21.60
N LEU A 200 0.79 13.03 -20.37
CA LEU A 200 2.03 13.77 -20.11
C LEU A 200 3.28 12.94 -20.40
N ILE A 201 3.32 11.66 -20.04
CA ILE A 201 4.48 10.79 -20.26
C ILE A 201 4.69 10.52 -21.76
N LEU A 202 3.61 10.36 -22.53
CA LEU A 202 3.71 10.19 -23.99
C LEU A 202 4.34 11.41 -24.67
N GLU A 203 3.96 12.61 -24.26
CA GLU A 203 4.54 13.85 -24.80
C GLU A 203 5.93 14.15 -24.22
N PHE A 204 6.16 13.79 -22.96
CA PHE A 204 7.39 14.09 -22.21
C PHE A 204 7.94 12.83 -21.51
N PRO A 205 8.71 11.99 -22.24
CA PRO A 205 9.17 10.70 -21.73
C PRO A 205 9.98 10.77 -20.43
N TYR A 206 10.64 11.89 -20.14
CA TYR A 206 11.38 12.09 -18.89
C TYR A 206 10.51 12.05 -17.63
N LEU A 207 9.19 12.26 -17.74
CA LEU A 207 8.25 12.04 -16.64
C LEU A 207 8.03 10.56 -16.33
N GLY A 208 8.33 9.67 -17.28
CA GLY A 208 8.28 8.23 -17.12
C GLY A 208 9.60 7.61 -16.65
N LEU A 209 10.68 8.41 -16.51
CA LEU A 209 11.97 7.93 -16.00
C LEU A 209 11.92 7.71 -14.48
N GLY A 210 11.29 6.62 -14.04
CA GLY A 210 11.18 6.25 -12.64
C GLY A 210 10.17 5.12 -12.41
N GLU A 211 9.91 4.80 -11.15
CA GLU A 211 8.98 3.73 -10.77
C GLU A 211 7.50 4.13 -10.90
N GLY A 212 6.82 3.60 -11.92
CA GLY A 212 5.41 3.92 -12.15
C GLY A 212 5.21 5.39 -12.54
N TYR A 213 4.16 6.04 -12.00
CA TYR A 213 3.77 7.40 -12.40
C TYR A 213 4.24 8.50 -11.44
N TRP A 214 5.12 8.19 -10.48
CA TRP A 214 5.34 9.08 -9.34
C TRP A 214 5.84 10.48 -9.72
N LYS A 215 6.69 10.60 -10.74
CA LYS A 215 7.18 11.92 -11.20
C LYS A 215 6.06 12.73 -11.85
N ALA A 216 5.29 12.11 -12.73
CA ALA A 216 4.13 12.74 -13.36
C ALA A 216 3.08 13.15 -12.30
N GLU A 217 2.78 12.26 -11.35
CA GLU A 217 1.88 12.52 -10.23
C GLU A 217 2.34 13.70 -9.38
N LYS A 218 3.62 13.69 -8.96
CA LYS A 218 4.19 14.76 -8.14
C LYS A 218 4.19 16.08 -8.89
N TYR A 219 4.56 16.07 -10.17
CA TYR A 219 4.55 17.25 -11.03
C TYR A 219 3.15 17.85 -11.15
N VAL A 220 2.17 17.03 -11.53
CA VAL A 220 0.76 17.45 -11.66
C VAL A 220 0.23 17.99 -10.33
N THR A 221 0.50 17.30 -9.22
CA THR A 221 0.09 17.74 -7.88
C THR A 221 0.67 19.11 -7.53
N ASN A 222 1.91 19.39 -7.93
CA ASN A 222 2.54 20.70 -7.74
C ASN A 222 1.95 21.78 -8.66
N GLN A 223 1.60 21.46 -9.91
CA GLN A 223 1.11 22.43 -10.89
C GLN A 223 -0.38 22.77 -10.73
N TYR A 224 -1.19 21.79 -10.33
CA TYR A 224 -2.64 21.90 -10.33
C TYR A 224 -3.20 23.09 -9.51
N PRO A 225 -2.69 23.39 -8.30
CA PRO A 225 -3.16 24.53 -7.51
C PRO A 225 -2.96 25.88 -8.22
N TYR A 226 -1.86 26.04 -8.96
CA TYR A 226 -1.59 27.27 -9.72
C TYR A 226 -2.57 27.42 -10.89
N TRP A 227 -2.86 26.33 -11.59
CA TRP A 227 -3.81 26.33 -12.69
C TRP A 227 -5.24 26.64 -12.22
N ILE A 228 -5.71 25.98 -11.15
CA ILE A 228 -7.09 26.21 -10.66
C ILE A 228 -7.27 27.63 -10.13
N ALA A 229 -6.25 28.21 -9.49
CA ALA A 229 -6.28 29.61 -9.04
C ALA A 229 -6.35 30.59 -10.23
N ALA A 230 -5.56 30.35 -11.29
CA ALA A 230 -5.62 31.15 -12.51
C ALA A 230 -6.99 31.06 -13.21
N ARG A 231 -7.56 29.85 -13.31
CA ARG A 231 -8.89 29.63 -13.90
C ARG A 231 -9.99 30.37 -13.13
N LYS A 232 -10.00 30.30 -11.80
CA LYS A 232 -10.95 31.04 -10.94
C LYS A 232 -10.83 32.57 -11.13
N LYS A 233 -9.62 33.09 -11.27
CA LYS A 233 -9.37 34.53 -11.51
C LYS A 233 -9.93 35.01 -12.85
N ASN A 234 -9.79 34.20 -13.90
CA ASN A 234 -10.30 34.52 -15.23
C ASN A 234 -11.84 34.55 -15.27
N ASN A 235 -12.50 33.54 -14.71
CA ASN A 235 -13.97 33.50 -14.62
C ASN A 235 -14.52 34.72 -13.85
N LYS A 236 -13.85 35.15 -12.77
CA LYS A 236 -14.24 36.35 -12.00
C LYS A 236 -14.11 37.64 -12.81
N ARG A 237 -13.11 37.73 -13.70
CA ARG A 237 -12.90 38.90 -14.58
C ARG A 237 -13.96 38.96 -15.68
N GLU A 238 -14.27 37.82 -16.29
CA GLU A 238 -15.31 37.72 -17.33
C GLU A 238 -16.69 38.12 -16.79
N GLY A 239 -17.08 37.59 -15.62
CA GLY A 239 -18.35 37.97 -14.99
C GLY A 239 -18.47 39.47 -14.67
N LYS A 240 -17.35 40.12 -14.29
CA LYS A 240 -17.32 41.58 -14.09
C LYS A 240 -17.46 42.36 -15.41
N ASN A 241 -16.83 41.88 -16.48
CA ASN A 241 -16.90 42.53 -17.79
C ASN A 241 -18.32 42.45 -18.39
N VAL A 242 -19.00 41.31 -18.24
CA VAL A 242 -20.39 41.14 -18.70
C VAL A 242 -21.33 42.11 -17.97
N ARG A 243 -21.20 42.26 -16.64
CA ARG A 243 -21.99 43.22 -15.87
C ARG A 243 -21.78 44.67 -16.30
N LYS A 244 -20.54 45.05 -16.62
CA LYS A 244 -20.22 46.40 -17.12
C LYS A 244 -20.83 46.69 -18.50
N ARG A 245 -20.94 45.70 -19.39
CA ARG A 245 -21.58 45.87 -20.71
C ARG A 245 -23.08 46.05 -20.58
N LYS A 246 -23.75 45.21 -19.78
CA LYS A 246 -25.20 45.34 -19.52
C LYS A 246 -25.58 46.68 -18.89
N ALA A 247 -24.74 47.24 -18.01
CA ALA A 247 -24.98 48.55 -17.42
C ALA A 247 -24.83 49.72 -18.42
N LYS A 248 -24.18 49.51 -19.57
CA LYS A 248 -24.00 50.53 -20.62
C LYS A 248 -25.05 50.45 -21.73
N GLU A 249 -25.71 49.32 -21.90
CA GLU A 249 -26.76 49.10 -22.92
C GLU A 249 -28.18 49.37 -22.38
N GLY A 250 -28.34 49.57 -21.07
CA GLY A 250 -29.62 49.86 -20.42
C GLY A 250 -29.83 51.34 -20.06
N VAL A 251 -29.12 52.25 -20.74
CA VAL A 251 -29.26 53.71 -20.66
C VAL A 251 -29.53 54.21 -22.08
#